data_AF-A0A8D1TH32-F1
#
_entry.id   AF-A0A8D1TH32-F1
#
_cell.length_a   1.000
_cell.length_b   1.000
_cell.length_c   1.000
_cell.angle_alpha   90.00
_cell.angle_beta   90.00
_cell.angle_gamma   90.00
#
_symmetry.space_group_name_H-M   'P 1'
#
loop_
_entity.id
_entity.type
_entity.pdbx_description
1 polymer ?
#
loop_
_entity_poly.entity_id
_entity_poly.type
_entity_poly.pdbx_seq_one_letter_code
_entity_poly.pdbx_strand_id
1 'polypeptide(L)'
;WKRSSKLKLQESTRSLLSVFEEDAGTLTDYTNQLLQAMQRVYGAQLTPGDEEVISTLHYFSKVVDELNVLHTELAKQLADTMVLPIIQFREKDLTEVSTLKDLFGLASNEHDLSMAKYSRLSKKKENEKVKTEVVKEVAAARRKQHLSSLQYYCALNALQYRKRVAMMEPLLGFAHGQINFFKKGAEMFSQSMDSFLTSVADMVQSIQVELEAEAEKMRVSQQELLSLDDSVYTPDFDVATPQINRNLIQKAGYLNLRNKTGLVTTTWERLYFFTQGGNLMCQPRGAVAGGLIQDLDNCSVMAVDCEDRRYCFQITTPNGKAGIILQAESRKENEEWICAINNISRQIYLTDNPEAVAIKLNQTALQAVTPITSFAKKQESPCPSQNLKNSEMENDKIVPEAAVIIPKAEQLIAPGTPIQFDIVLPATEFLDQNRGSRRINPFGETEDETFPEAEDSLLQQMFVVRFLGSMAVKTDNTPEVIYEAMRQVLAARAIHNIFRTTESHLMVTSQTLRLIDPQTQVTRANFELTSVTQFAAHQENKRLVGFVVRMPESTGGESLSTYVFESNSEGEKICYAINLGKEIIEVQKDPEALAQLMLSIPLTNDGKYVLLNDQPDDSDGSSSENRGAESEA
;
A
#
# COMPACT_ATOMS: atom_id res chain seq x y z
N TRP A 1 20.29 61.88 -7.46
CA TRP A 1 20.41 61.02 -8.66
C TRP A 1 21.08 59.66 -8.41
N LYS A 2 22.37 59.58 -8.02
CA LYS A 2 23.08 58.28 -7.81
C LYS A 2 22.48 57.30 -6.78
N ARG A 3 21.79 57.77 -5.73
CA ARG A 3 21.11 56.91 -4.72
C ARG A 3 19.84 56.24 -5.27
N SER A 4 19.10 56.93 -6.13
CA SER A 4 17.85 56.45 -6.73
C SER A 4 18.13 55.40 -7.82
N SER A 5 19.24 55.51 -8.55
CA SER A 5 19.69 54.51 -9.53
C SER A 5 20.12 53.18 -8.87
N LYS A 6 20.69 53.23 -7.65
CA LYS A 6 21.13 52.03 -6.91
C LYS A 6 19.93 51.26 -6.33
N LEU A 7 18.93 51.94 -5.78
CA LEU A 7 17.69 51.31 -5.32
C LEU A 7 16.88 50.69 -6.46
N LYS A 8 16.67 51.44 -7.56
CA LYS A 8 15.90 50.93 -8.72
C LYS A 8 16.53 49.69 -9.36
N LEU A 9 17.86 49.65 -9.44
CA LEU A 9 18.56 48.48 -9.99
C LEU A 9 18.41 47.28 -9.05
N GLN A 10 18.61 47.48 -7.74
CA GLN A 10 18.51 46.41 -6.74
C GLN A 10 17.08 45.86 -6.62
N GLU A 11 16.05 46.69 -6.79
CA GLU A 11 14.64 46.26 -6.89
C GLU A 11 14.38 45.48 -8.18
N SER A 12 14.79 45.98 -9.35
CA SER A 12 14.58 45.28 -10.63
C SER A 12 15.29 43.93 -10.69
N THR A 13 16.53 43.81 -10.20
CA THR A 13 17.25 42.54 -10.25
C THR A 13 16.70 41.54 -9.24
N ARG A 14 16.26 42.00 -8.06
CA ARG A 14 15.61 41.16 -7.05
C ARG A 14 14.23 40.68 -7.50
N SER A 15 13.50 41.52 -8.25
CA SER A 15 12.21 41.16 -8.85
C SER A 15 12.35 40.16 -10.01
N LEU A 16 13.40 40.25 -10.83
CA LEU A 16 13.67 39.25 -11.86
C LEU A 16 14.08 37.91 -11.25
N LEU A 17 14.98 37.94 -10.26
CA LEU A 17 15.40 36.76 -9.50
C LEU A 17 14.23 36.03 -8.85
N SER A 18 13.36 36.77 -8.16
CA SER A 18 12.19 36.17 -7.53
C SER A 18 11.27 35.53 -8.54
N VAL A 19 11.04 36.16 -9.70
CA VAL A 19 10.19 35.59 -10.76
C VAL A 19 10.80 34.30 -11.32
N PHE A 20 12.10 34.24 -11.55
CA PHE A 20 12.72 33.01 -12.08
C PHE A 20 12.84 31.88 -11.06
N GLU A 21 13.11 32.19 -9.79
CA GLU A 21 13.11 31.20 -8.71
C GLU A 21 11.69 30.68 -8.44
N GLU A 22 10.70 31.57 -8.46
CA GLU A 22 9.28 31.24 -8.33
C GLU A 22 8.80 30.40 -9.52
N ASP A 23 9.09 30.80 -10.77
CA ASP A 23 8.67 30.05 -11.95
C ASP A 23 9.36 28.67 -12.03
N ALA A 24 10.64 28.57 -11.70
CA ALA A 24 11.36 27.29 -11.68
C ALA A 24 10.84 26.38 -10.57
N GLY A 25 10.64 26.91 -9.36
CA GLY A 25 10.05 26.18 -8.24
C GLY A 25 8.63 25.71 -8.54
N THR A 26 7.80 26.58 -9.10
CA THR A 26 6.42 26.26 -9.50
C THR A 26 6.38 25.17 -10.56
N LEU A 27 7.31 25.20 -11.52
CA LEU A 27 7.40 24.18 -12.57
C LEU A 27 7.82 22.82 -12.01
N THR A 28 8.81 22.81 -11.11
CA THR A 28 9.27 21.60 -10.40
C THR A 28 8.17 21.03 -9.50
N ASP A 29 7.46 21.88 -8.77
CA ASP A 29 6.35 21.48 -7.91
C ASP A 29 5.19 20.92 -8.72
N TYR A 30 4.86 21.54 -9.85
CA TYR A 30 3.84 21.05 -10.78
C TYR A 30 4.20 19.67 -11.35
N THR A 31 5.44 19.46 -11.78
CA THR A 31 5.89 18.15 -12.31
C THR A 31 5.93 17.08 -11.23
N ASN A 32 6.36 17.42 -10.00
CA ASN A 32 6.33 16.51 -8.87
C ASN A 32 4.90 16.14 -8.47
N GLN A 33 3.97 17.10 -8.48
CA GLN A 33 2.55 16.83 -8.24
C GLN A 33 1.96 15.94 -9.32
N LEU A 34 2.33 16.12 -10.59
CA LEU A 34 1.89 15.28 -11.70
C LEU A 34 2.39 13.83 -11.54
N LEU A 35 3.67 13.66 -11.18
CA LEU A 35 4.26 12.35 -10.88
C LEU A 35 3.54 11.67 -9.71
N GLN A 36 3.32 12.40 -8.62
CA GLN A 36 2.58 11.88 -7.45
C GLN A 36 1.12 11.57 -7.76
N ALA A 37 0.47 12.35 -8.62
CA ALA A 37 -0.89 12.08 -9.07
C ALA A 37 -0.94 10.79 -9.90
N MET A 38 0.03 10.59 -10.80
CA MET A 38 0.17 9.37 -11.58
C MET A 38 0.49 8.14 -10.70
N GLN A 39 1.38 8.28 -9.72
CA GLN A 39 1.66 7.22 -8.74
C GLN A 39 0.44 6.89 -7.89
N ARG A 40 -0.40 7.88 -7.56
CA ARG A 40 -1.70 7.65 -6.88
C ARG A 40 -2.70 6.92 -7.77
N VAL A 41 -2.77 7.27 -9.06
CA VAL A 41 -3.60 6.54 -10.04
C VAL A 41 -3.10 5.09 -10.18
N TYR A 42 -1.79 4.87 -10.21
CA TYR A 42 -1.18 3.54 -10.21
C TYR A 42 -1.53 2.75 -8.92
N GLY A 43 -1.43 3.38 -7.74
CA GLY A 43 -1.79 2.76 -6.46
C GLY A 43 -3.29 2.50 -6.29
N ALA A 44 -4.15 3.26 -6.97
CA ALA A 44 -5.60 3.06 -6.95
C ALA A 44 -6.07 1.89 -7.85
N GLN A 45 -5.21 1.36 -8.71
CA GLN A 45 -5.53 0.25 -9.62
C GLN A 45 -5.20 -1.14 -9.06
N LEU A 46 -4.91 -1.28 -7.76
CA LEU A 46 -4.63 -2.58 -7.09
C LEU A 46 -5.90 -3.43 -6.80
N THR A 47 -6.99 -3.22 -7.55
CA THR A 47 -7.98 -4.30 -7.80
C THR A 47 -7.46 -5.18 -8.94
N PRO A 48 -7.86 -6.45 -9.10
CA PRO A 48 -7.44 -7.28 -10.23
C PRO A 48 -7.60 -6.51 -11.54
N GLY A 49 -6.48 -6.07 -12.10
CA GLY A 49 -6.42 -4.98 -13.08
C GLY A 49 -5.84 -5.47 -14.38
N ASP A 50 -6.39 -4.99 -15.48
CA ASP A 50 -5.96 -5.30 -16.83
C ASP A 50 -4.45 -5.05 -17.02
N GLU A 51 -3.68 -6.09 -17.34
CA GLU A 51 -2.23 -6.03 -17.53
C GLU A 51 -1.84 -5.01 -18.62
N GLU A 52 -2.69 -4.80 -19.63
CA GLU A 52 -2.47 -3.82 -20.69
C GLU A 52 -2.53 -2.39 -20.15
N VAL A 53 -3.45 -2.10 -19.24
CA VAL A 53 -3.58 -0.78 -18.59
C VAL A 53 -2.40 -0.54 -17.64
N ILE A 54 -2.04 -1.55 -16.85
CA ILE A 54 -0.92 -1.45 -15.89
C ILE A 54 0.40 -1.20 -16.63
N SER A 55 0.67 -1.94 -17.69
CA SER A 55 1.90 -1.78 -18.50
C SER A 55 1.95 -0.43 -19.19
N THR A 56 0.83 0.06 -19.72
CA THR A 56 0.70 1.39 -20.32
C THR A 56 1.00 2.50 -19.30
N LEU A 57 0.43 2.43 -18.10
CA LEU A 57 0.70 3.41 -17.04
C LEU A 57 2.14 3.36 -16.56
N HIS A 58 2.72 2.16 -16.45
CA HIS A 58 4.13 2.01 -16.08
C HIS A 58 5.05 2.67 -17.11
N TYR A 59 4.71 2.57 -18.40
CA TYR A 59 5.46 3.26 -19.45
C TYR A 59 5.34 4.79 -19.32
N PHE A 60 4.13 5.33 -19.11
CA PHE A 60 3.96 6.77 -18.86
C PHE A 60 4.74 7.25 -17.63
N SER A 61 4.79 6.47 -16.56
CA SER A 61 5.56 6.82 -15.36
C SER A 61 7.04 7.02 -15.69
N LYS A 62 7.63 6.12 -16.47
CA LYS A 62 9.04 6.25 -16.90
C LYS A 62 9.28 7.51 -17.73
N VAL A 63 8.36 7.85 -18.63
CA VAL A 63 8.45 9.09 -19.43
C VAL A 63 8.43 10.33 -18.54
N VAL A 64 7.57 10.35 -17.51
CA VAL A 64 7.52 11.45 -16.55
C VAL A 64 8.80 11.53 -15.70
N ASP A 65 9.35 10.39 -15.28
CA ASP A 65 10.62 10.34 -14.55
C ASP A 65 11.77 10.93 -15.38
N GLU A 66 11.88 10.56 -16.65
CA GLU A 66 12.88 11.12 -17.56
C GLU A 66 12.69 12.63 -17.76
N LEU A 67 11.44 13.10 -17.92
CA LEU A 67 11.12 14.52 -18.02
C LEU A 67 11.52 15.28 -16.75
N ASN A 68 11.29 14.69 -15.57
CA ASN A 68 11.69 15.28 -14.29
C ASN A 68 13.20 15.44 -14.17
N VAL A 69 13.99 14.49 -14.69
CA VAL A 69 15.45 14.63 -14.77
C VAL A 69 15.85 15.84 -15.61
N LEU A 70 15.21 16.08 -16.75
CA LEU A 70 15.48 17.27 -17.58
C LEU A 70 15.16 18.58 -16.85
N HIS A 71 14.02 18.64 -16.15
CA HIS A 71 13.65 19.81 -15.36
C HIS A 71 14.63 20.06 -14.21
N THR A 72 15.08 19.01 -13.53
CA THR A 72 16.06 19.09 -12.45
C THR A 72 17.42 19.61 -12.97
N GLU A 73 17.87 19.12 -14.13
CA GLU A 73 19.09 19.60 -14.78
C GLU A 73 18.96 21.08 -15.17
N LEU A 74 17.83 21.49 -15.75
CA LEU A 74 17.55 22.89 -16.08
C LEU A 74 17.59 23.78 -14.82
N ALA A 75 16.87 23.39 -13.76
CA ALA A 75 16.80 24.16 -12.53
C ALA A 75 18.19 24.37 -11.92
N LYS A 76 19.00 23.32 -11.87
CA LYS A 76 20.40 23.40 -11.43
C LYS A 76 21.21 24.35 -12.32
N GLN A 77 21.08 24.23 -13.64
CA GLN A 77 21.79 25.09 -14.58
C GLN A 77 21.39 26.57 -14.42
N LEU A 78 20.12 26.86 -14.17
CA LEU A 78 19.64 28.22 -13.88
C LEU A 78 20.19 28.75 -12.55
N ALA A 79 20.19 27.92 -11.50
CA ALA A 79 20.77 28.30 -10.21
C ALA A 79 22.26 28.69 -10.36
N ASP A 80 23.04 27.86 -11.04
CA ASP A 80 24.50 28.04 -11.17
C ASP A 80 24.88 29.16 -12.14
N THR A 81 24.20 29.28 -13.27
CA THR A 81 24.63 30.15 -14.38
C THR A 81 23.86 31.47 -14.48
N MET A 82 22.73 31.58 -13.80
CA MET A 82 21.89 32.77 -13.82
C MET A 82 21.76 33.41 -12.45
N VAL A 83 21.29 32.64 -11.46
CA VAL A 83 21.01 33.15 -10.11
C VAL A 83 22.29 33.51 -9.37
N LEU A 84 23.23 32.56 -9.29
CA LEU A 84 24.47 32.71 -8.54
C LEU A 84 25.34 33.90 -9.00
N PRO A 85 25.59 34.15 -10.30
CA PRO A 85 26.38 35.31 -10.73
C PRO A 85 25.76 36.65 -10.34
N ILE A 86 24.42 36.74 -10.32
CA ILE A 86 23.71 37.96 -9.89
C ILE A 86 23.87 38.16 -8.37
N ILE A 87 23.71 37.08 -7.58
CA ILE A 87 23.95 37.12 -6.13
C ILE A 87 25.38 37.58 -5.85
N GLN A 88 26.37 37.00 -6.52
CA GLN A 88 27.78 37.39 -6.37
C GLN A 88 28.03 38.86 -6.73
N PHE A 89 27.45 39.36 -7.83
CA PHE A 89 27.55 40.77 -8.20
C PHE A 89 26.98 41.70 -7.11
N ARG A 90 25.83 41.35 -6.55
CA ARG A 90 25.21 42.11 -5.46
C ARG A 90 26.06 42.06 -4.18
N GLU A 91 26.42 40.87 -3.74
CA GLU A 91 27.02 40.67 -2.42
C GLU A 91 28.51 41.02 -2.38
N LYS A 92 29.23 40.84 -3.48
CA LYS A 92 30.66 41.15 -3.59
C LYS A 92 30.88 42.53 -4.16
N ASP A 93 30.47 42.77 -5.42
CA ASP A 93 30.86 43.99 -6.13
C ASP A 93 30.14 45.24 -5.61
N LEU A 94 28.82 45.17 -5.38
CA LEU A 94 28.08 46.33 -4.88
C LEU A 94 28.37 46.63 -3.41
N THR A 95 28.69 45.61 -2.62
CA THR A 95 29.12 45.75 -1.23
C THR A 95 30.52 46.36 -1.16
N GLU A 96 31.50 45.88 -1.94
CA GLU A 96 32.85 46.45 -2.04
C GLU A 96 32.79 47.96 -2.33
N VAL A 97 32.01 48.35 -3.33
CA VAL A 97 31.83 49.76 -3.70
C VAL A 97 31.15 50.56 -2.59
N SER A 98 30.24 49.95 -1.83
CA SER A 98 29.59 50.60 -0.68
C SER A 98 30.59 50.84 0.44
N THR A 99 31.38 49.83 0.82
CA THR A 99 32.38 49.93 1.87
C THR A 99 33.45 50.97 1.53
N LEU A 100 33.97 50.98 0.30
CA LEU A 100 34.95 51.97 -0.15
C LEU A 100 34.40 53.40 -0.14
N LYS A 101 33.12 53.58 -0.49
CA LYS A 101 32.45 54.87 -0.40
C LYS A 101 32.41 55.37 1.05
N ASP A 102 32.05 54.50 1.99
CA ASP A 102 31.91 54.88 3.39
C ASP A 102 33.28 55.19 4.02
N LEU A 103 34.31 54.40 3.68
CA LEU A 103 35.71 54.68 4.07
C LEU A 103 36.22 56.01 3.51
N PHE A 104 35.94 56.31 2.24
CA PHE A 104 36.26 57.61 1.65
C PHE A 104 35.53 58.75 2.36
N GLY A 105 34.24 58.59 2.66
CA GLY A 105 33.44 59.58 3.38
C GLY A 105 34.01 59.89 4.76
N LEU A 106 34.40 58.86 5.52
CA LEU A 106 35.06 59.01 6.83
C LEU A 106 36.40 59.74 6.71
N ALA A 107 37.26 59.32 5.77
CA ALA A 107 38.56 59.96 5.56
C ALA A 107 38.44 61.42 5.10
N SER A 108 37.39 61.74 4.31
CA SER A 108 37.08 63.12 3.92
C SER A 108 36.71 63.98 5.13
N ASN A 109 35.80 63.49 5.98
CA ASN A 109 35.39 64.19 7.19
C ASN A 109 36.57 64.42 8.16
N GLU A 110 37.44 63.42 8.34
CA GLU A 110 38.67 63.55 9.15
C GLU A 110 39.60 64.64 8.60
N HIS A 111 39.80 64.69 7.27
CA HIS A 111 40.61 65.73 6.65
C HIS A 111 39.98 67.12 6.84
N ASP A 112 38.68 67.27 6.66
CA ASP A 112 37.98 68.55 6.87
C ASP A 112 38.13 69.05 8.32
N LEU A 113 38.00 68.15 9.31
CA LEU A 113 38.23 68.48 10.73
C LEU A 113 39.69 68.90 11.01
N SER A 114 40.66 68.16 10.46
CA SER A 114 42.09 68.49 10.62
C SER A 114 42.45 69.84 9.99
N MET A 115 41.89 70.14 8.82
CA MET A 115 42.04 71.42 8.13
C MET A 115 41.41 72.56 8.94
N ALA A 116 40.21 72.35 9.49
CA ALA A 116 39.56 73.35 10.35
C ALA A 116 40.39 73.65 11.61
N LYS A 117 41.04 72.63 12.20
CA LYS A 117 41.97 72.80 13.33
C LYS A 117 43.22 73.59 12.92
N TYR A 118 43.81 73.26 11.77
CA TYR A 118 44.96 73.99 11.21
C TYR A 118 44.65 75.47 10.92
N SER A 119 43.51 75.76 10.30
CA SER A 119 43.08 77.13 9.98
C SER A 119 42.87 78.02 11.22
N ARG A 120 42.69 77.44 12.40
CA ARG A 120 42.52 78.18 13.68
C ARG A 120 43.83 78.47 14.41
N LEU A 121 44.99 78.09 13.86
CA LEU A 121 46.28 78.40 14.49
C LEU A 121 46.51 79.92 14.60
N SER A 122 47.00 80.36 15.77
CA SER A 122 47.19 81.78 16.06
C SER A 122 48.36 82.36 15.28
N LYS A 123 48.11 83.43 14.51
CA LYS A 123 49.16 84.20 13.83
C LYS A 123 49.99 85.07 14.77
N LYS A 124 49.47 85.43 15.96
CA LYS A 124 50.11 86.36 16.91
C LYS A 124 50.98 85.69 17.97
N LYS A 125 50.69 84.43 18.31
CA LYS A 125 51.42 83.62 19.31
C LYS A 125 51.74 82.27 18.68
N GLU A 126 52.90 82.18 18.05
CA GLU A 126 53.31 81.00 17.31
C GLU A 126 53.96 79.96 18.25
N ASN A 127 53.32 78.79 18.39
CA ASN A 127 53.90 77.65 19.09
C ASN A 127 54.33 76.62 18.04
N GLU A 128 55.63 76.57 17.77
CA GLU A 128 56.21 75.73 16.72
C GLU A 128 55.94 74.24 16.93
N LYS A 129 55.89 73.75 18.18
CA LYS A 129 55.58 72.35 18.46
C LYS A 129 54.14 72.01 18.05
N VAL A 130 53.18 72.83 18.46
CA VAL A 130 51.75 72.64 18.14
C VAL A 130 51.50 72.77 16.63
N LYS A 131 52.13 73.76 15.99
CA LYS A 131 52.06 73.95 14.53
C LYS A 131 52.56 72.72 13.79
N THR A 132 53.73 72.21 14.17
CA THR A 132 54.34 71.03 13.52
C THR A 132 53.47 69.77 13.70
N GLU A 133 52.88 69.57 14.87
CA GLU A 133 51.95 68.45 15.13
C GLU A 133 50.68 68.54 14.29
N VAL A 134 50.04 69.71 14.22
CA VAL A 134 48.82 69.90 13.42
C VAL A 134 49.11 69.78 11.92
N VAL A 135 50.27 70.23 11.43
CA VAL A 135 50.69 70.02 10.04
C VAL A 135 50.85 68.53 9.72
N LYS A 136 51.46 67.75 10.63
CA LYS A 136 51.57 66.30 10.48
C LYS A 136 50.20 65.61 10.46
N GLU A 137 49.29 66.03 11.33
CA GLU A 137 47.91 65.54 11.39
C GLU A 137 47.16 65.79 10.07
N VAL A 138 47.23 67.01 9.53
CA VAL A 138 46.65 67.34 8.21
C VAL A 138 47.28 66.52 7.10
N ALA A 139 48.61 66.38 7.07
CA ALA A 139 49.30 65.61 6.05
C ALA A 139 48.88 64.13 6.07
N ALA A 140 48.73 63.54 7.26
CA ALA A 140 48.26 62.17 7.43
C ALA A 140 46.80 62.00 6.98
N ALA A 141 45.88 62.88 7.43
CA ALA A 141 44.48 62.84 7.04
C ALA A 141 44.30 63.04 5.52
N ARG A 142 45.06 63.96 4.92
CA ARG A 142 45.06 64.19 3.46
C ARG A 142 45.55 62.96 2.70
N ARG A 143 46.61 62.29 3.18
CA ARG A 143 47.11 61.06 2.56
C ARG A 143 46.04 59.95 2.62
N LYS A 144 45.36 59.79 3.76
CA LYS A 144 44.27 58.81 3.94
C LYS A 144 43.08 59.12 3.03
N GLN A 145 42.67 60.38 2.93
CA GLN A 145 41.61 60.81 2.00
C GLN A 145 42.00 60.55 0.54
N HIS A 146 43.24 60.89 0.15
CA HIS A 146 43.72 60.67 -1.20
C HIS A 146 43.70 59.17 -1.57
N LEU A 147 44.25 58.31 -0.71
CA LEU A 147 44.27 56.86 -0.95
C LEU A 147 42.86 56.28 -1.06
N SER A 148 41.99 56.56 -0.09
CA SER A 148 40.61 56.06 -0.09
C SER A 148 39.80 56.58 -1.28
N SER A 149 40.01 57.83 -1.71
CA SER A 149 39.36 58.39 -2.90
C SER A 149 39.79 57.68 -4.19
N LEU A 150 41.08 57.36 -4.35
CA LEU A 150 41.58 56.63 -5.50
C LEU A 150 41.03 55.21 -5.55
N GLN A 151 41.03 54.49 -4.42
CA GLN A 151 40.44 53.16 -4.33
C GLN A 151 38.95 53.18 -4.69
N TYR A 152 38.20 54.14 -4.14
CA TYR A 152 36.77 54.28 -4.44
C TYR A 152 36.51 54.61 -5.92
N TYR A 153 37.27 55.53 -6.52
CA TYR A 153 37.12 55.88 -7.94
C TYR A 153 37.52 54.75 -8.88
N CYS A 154 38.60 54.01 -8.58
CA CYS A 154 38.96 52.80 -9.31
C CYS A 154 37.83 51.76 -9.25
N ALA A 155 37.25 51.52 -8.08
CA ALA A 155 36.14 50.59 -7.92
C ALA A 155 34.90 51.03 -8.72
N LEU A 156 34.58 52.33 -8.75
CA LEU A 156 33.48 52.86 -9.57
C LEU A 156 33.72 52.72 -11.08
N ASN A 157 34.96 52.88 -11.54
CA ASN A 157 35.33 52.69 -12.94
C ASN A 157 35.22 51.21 -13.32
N ALA A 158 35.73 50.30 -12.49
CA ALA A 158 35.57 48.85 -12.68
C ALA A 158 34.09 48.44 -12.70
N LEU A 159 33.26 49.02 -11.83
CA LEU A 159 31.82 48.74 -11.75
C LEU A 159 31.08 49.05 -13.07
N GLN A 160 31.55 50.01 -13.88
CA GLN A 160 30.93 50.30 -15.19
C GLN A 160 31.01 49.12 -16.16
N TYR A 161 32.05 48.28 -16.02
CA TYR A 161 32.22 47.07 -16.81
C TYR A 161 31.57 45.87 -16.12
N ARG A 162 31.78 45.70 -14.81
CA ARG A 162 31.16 44.60 -14.04
C ARG A 162 29.64 44.58 -14.18
N LYS A 163 28.95 45.73 -14.19
CA LYS A 163 27.49 45.79 -14.39
C LYS A 163 27.04 45.24 -15.75
N ARG A 164 27.87 45.34 -16.80
CA ARG A 164 27.51 44.83 -18.14
C ARG A 164 27.61 43.31 -18.14
N VAL A 165 28.72 42.79 -17.61
CA VAL A 165 28.95 41.35 -17.45
C VAL A 165 27.87 40.72 -16.59
N ALA A 166 27.60 41.28 -15.40
CA ALA A 166 26.61 40.79 -14.44
C ALA A 166 25.15 40.81 -14.95
N MET A 167 24.87 41.45 -16.09
CA MET A 167 23.55 41.42 -16.73
C MET A 167 23.53 40.47 -17.93
N MET A 168 24.63 40.40 -18.69
CA MET A 168 24.70 39.58 -19.90
C MET A 168 25.00 38.10 -19.62
N GLU A 169 25.90 37.83 -18.67
CA GLU A 169 26.32 36.47 -18.32
C GLU A 169 25.15 35.61 -17.80
N PRO A 170 24.27 36.11 -16.90
CA PRO A 170 23.08 35.37 -16.48
C PRO A 170 22.11 35.05 -17.63
N LEU A 171 21.89 36.01 -18.54
CA LEU A 171 21.01 35.81 -19.69
C LEU A 171 21.57 34.79 -20.68
N LEU A 172 22.90 34.77 -20.84
CA LEU A 172 23.58 33.76 -21.64
C LEU A 172 23.46 32.37 -21.00
N GLY A 173 23.65 32.26 -19.68
CA GLY A 173 23.46 31.03 -18.92
C GLY A 173 22.05 30.48 -19.06
N PHE A 174 21.05 31.34 -18.84
CA PHE A 174 19.64 31.03 -19.06
C PHE A 174 19.36 30.51 -20.47
N ALA A 175 19.83 31.21 -21.51
CA ALA A 175 19.59 30.82 -22.89
C ALA A 175 20.18 29.44 -23.20
N HIS A 176 21.40 29.14 -22.74
CA HIS A 176 21.99 27.82 -22.90
C HIS A 176 21.21 26.74 -22.14
N GLY A 177 20.73 27.02 -20.93
CA GLY A 177 19.89 26.11 -20.17
C GLY A 177 18.61 25.74 -20.92
N GLN A 178 17.91 26.76 -21.43
CA GLN A 178 16.70 26.56 -22.24
C GLN A 178 16.98 25.75 -23.52
N ILE A 179 18.03 26.09 -24.27
CA ILE A 179 18.41 25.35 -25.49
C ILE A 179 18.63 23.87 -25.18
N ASN A 180 19.37 23.57 -24.12
CA ASN A 180 19.65 22.19 -23.72
C ASN A 180 18.38 21.44 -23.31
N PHE A 181 17.54 22.08 -22.49
CA PHE A 181 16.27 21.51 -22.05
C PHE A 181 15.35 21.19 -23.24
N PHE A 182 15.11 22.15 -24.13
CA PHE A 182 14.25 21.94 -25.29
C PHE A 182 14.83 20.93 -26.28
N LYS A 183 16.15 20.91 -26.48
CA LYS A 183 16.79 19.94 -27.36
C LYS A 183 16.63 18.51 -26.84
N LYS A 184 16.97 18.27 -25.57
CA LYS A 184 16.81 16.96 -24.94
C LYS A 184 15.33 16.55 -24.84
N GLY A 185 14.44 17.49 -24.52
CA GLY A 185 13.01 17.26 -24.51
C GLY A 185 12.46 16.86 -25.88
N ALA A 186 12.91 17.51 -26.97
CA ALA A 186 12.52 17.14 -28.33
C ALA A 186 13.05 15.75 -28.75
N GLU A 187 14.22 15.35 -28.25
CA GLU A 187 14.75 13.99 -28.47
C GLU A 187 13.92 12.93 -27.72
N MET A 188 13.45 13.24 -26.51
CA MET A 188 12.57 12.37 -25.71
C MET A 188 11.18 12.20 -26.35
N PHE A 189 10.53 13.31 -26.71
CA PHE A 189 9.20 13.32 -27.34
C PHE A 189 9.30 13.19 -28.87
N SER A 190 9.93 12.09 -29.31
CA SER A 190 10.16 11.80 -30.72
C SER A 190 8.95 11.12 -31.39
N GLN A 191 9.10 10.78 -32.68
CA GLN A 191 8.08 10.03 -33.44
C GLN A 191 7.75 8.66 -32.83
N SER A 192 8.68 8.02 -32.11
CA SER A 192 8.37 6.75 -31.44
C SER A 192 7.38 6.96 -30.29
N MET A 193 7.51 8.06 -29.54
CA MET A 193 6.55 8.43 -28.51
C MET A 193 5.18 8.71 -29.12
N ASP A 194 5.12 9.47 -30.22
CA ASP A 194 3.87 9.75 -30.93
C ASP A 194 3.16 8.48 -31.41
N SER A 195 3.94 7.50 -31.92
CA SER A 195 3.40 6.19 -32.31
C SER A 195 2.85 5.40 -31.12
N PHE A 196 3.52 5.45 -29.97
CA PHE A 196 3.03 4.86 -28.73
C PHE A 196 1.72 5.52 -28.27
N LEU A 197 1.67 6.86 -28.25
CA LEU A 197 0.46 7.61 -27.86
C LEU A 197 -0.72 7.30 -28.78
N THR A 198 -0.47 7.16 -30.08
CA THR A 198 -1.48 6.75 -31.06
C THR A 198 -2.00 5.35 -30.75
N SER A 199 -1.12 4.39 -30.45
CA SER A 199 -1.52 3.03 -30.05
C SER A 199 -2.36 3.03 -28.76
N VAL A 200 -2.03 3.88 -27.80
CA VAL A 200 -2.82 4.01 -26.56
C VAL A 200 -4.19 4.64 -26.86
N ALA A 201 -4.25 5.63 -27.74
CA ALA A 201 -5.52 6.24 -28.15
C ALA A 201 -6.44 5.23 -28.86
N ASP A 202 -5.88 4.37 -29.73
CA ASP A 202 -6.62 3.29 -30.39
C ASP A 202 -7.14 2.26 -29.38
N MET A 203 -6.33 1.89 -28.38
CA MET A 203 -6.75 1.02 -27.27
C MET A 203 -7.92 1.63 -26.49
N VAL A 204 -7.83 2.90 -26.10
CA VAL A 204 -8.92 3.61 -25.40
C VAL A 204 -10.18 3.65 -26.25
N GLN A 205 -10.05 3.90 -27.56
CA GLN A 205 -11.19 3.91 -28.48
C GLN A 205 -11.83 2.53 -28.61
N SER A 206 -11.03 1.45 -28.63
CA SER A 206 -11.53 0.08 -28.65
C SER A 206 -12.34 -0.24 -27.39
N ILE A 207 -11.80 0.11 -26.21
CA ILE A 207 -12.49 -0.07 -24.93
C ILE A 207 -13.81 0.72 -24.91
N GLN A 208 -13.82 1.95 -25.43
CA GLN A 208 -15.03 2.78 -25.50
C GLN A 208 -16.12 2.14 -26.39
N VAL A 209 -15.75 1.57 -27.53
CA VAL A 209 -16.70 0.89 -28.43
C VAL A 209 -17.28 -0.37 -27.78
N GLU A 210 -16.45 -1.16 -27.09
CA GLU A 210 -16.90 -2.35 -26.39
C GLU A 210 -17.83 -2.01 -25.21
N LEU A 211 -17.49 -0.95 -24.45
CA LEU A 211 -18.33 -0.39 -23.40
C LEU A 211 -19.71 -0.03 -23.94
N GLU A 212 -19.79 0.70 -25.04
CA GLU A 212 -21.06 1.12 -25.65
C GLU A 212 -21.89 -0.08 -26.13
N ALA A 213 -21.25 -1.07 -26.74
CA ALA A 213 -21.91 -2.28 -27.20
C ALA A 213 -22.51 -3.10 -26.04
N GLU A 214 -21.73 -3.34 -24.98
CA GLU A 214 -22.22 -4.07 -23.81
C GLU A 214 -23.23 -3.24 -23.00
N ALA A 215 -23.07 -1.91 -22.92
CA ALA A 215 -24.05 -1.03 -22.29
C ALA A 215 -25.41 -1.12 -22.97
N GLU A 216 -25.46 -1.11 -24.30
CA GLU A 216 -26.72 -1.22 -25.04
C GLU A 216 -27.36 -2.61 -24.86
N LYS A 217 -26.55 -3.67 -24.93
CA LYS A 217 -27.01 -5.05 -24.67
C LYS A 217 -27.56 -5.21 -23.26
N MET A 218 -26.90 -4.62 -22.25
CA MET A 218 -27.39 -4.58 -20.88
C MET A 218 -28.68 -3.78 -20.75
N ARG A 219 -28.80 -2.64 -21.45
CA ARG A 219 -30.01 -1.81 -21.47
C ARG A 219 -31.22 -2.57 -22.02
N VAL A 220 -31.05 -3.31 -23.12
CA VAL A 220 -32.10 -4.15 -23.69
C VAL A 220 -32.48 -5.28 -22.73
N SER A 221 -31.49 -5.99 -22.18
CA SER A 221 -31.72 -7.06 -21.20
C SER A 221 -32.46 -6.55 -19.96
N GLN A 222 -32.10 -5.37 -19.47
CA GLN A 222 -32.77 -4.69 -18.37
C GLN A 222 -34.23 -4.39 -18.72
N GLN A 223 -34.50 -3.86 -19.91
CA GLN A 223 -35.85 -3.55 -20.36
C GLN A 223 -36.72 -4.81 -20.45
N GLU A 224 -36.17 -5.93 -20.96
CA GLU A 224 -36.87 -7.21 -21.01
C GLU A 224 -37.20 -7.74 -19.61
N LEU A 225 -36.24 -7.75 -18.69
CA LEU A 225 -36.44 -8.21 -17.31
C LEU A 225 -37.42 -7.35 -16.50
N LEU A 226 -37.54 -6.06 -16.83
CA LEU A 226 -38.51 -5.15 -16.22
C LEU A 226 -39.91 -5.23 -16.86
N SER A 227 -40.05 -5.91 -18.00
CA SER A 227 -41.33 -6.08 -18.71
C SER A 227 -42.14 -7.30 -18.26
N LEU A 228 -41.66 -8.02 -17.23
CA LEU A 228 -42.35 -9.18 -16.66
C LEU A 228 -43.68 -8.80 -16.02
N ASP A 229 -44.60 -9.76 -15.97
CA ASP A 229 -45.92 -9.58 -15.37
C ASP A 229 -45.84 -9.35 -13.84
N ASP A 230 -46.74 -8.52 -13.31
CA ASP A 230 -46.80 -8.17 -11.88
C ASP A 230 -46.96 -9.41 -10.96
N SER A 231 -47.47 -10.53 -11.48
CA SER A 231 -47.53 -11.81 -10.76
C SER A 231 -46.16 -12.31 -10.29
N VAL A 232 -45.07 -11.96 -10.99
CA VAL A 232 -43.70 -12.33 -10.60
C VAL A 232 -43.27 -11.64 -9.32
N TYR A 233 -43.77 -10.42 -9.09
CA TYR A 233 -43.42 -9.60 -7.92
C TYR A 233 -44.44 -9.69 -6.78
N THR A 234 -45.64 -10.21 -7.06
CA THR A 234 -46.73 -10.31 -6.10
C THR A 234 -46.62 -11.60 -5.28
N PRO A 235 -46.32 -11.52 -3.97
CA PRO A 235 -46.21 -12.73 -3.14
C PRO A 235 -47.58 -13.42 -3.05
N ASP A 236 -47.57 -14.76 -3.14
CA ASP A 236 -48.77 -15.59 -2.99
C ASP A 236 -49.82 -15.36 -4.10
N PHE A 237 -49.40 -14.89 -5.29
CA PHE A 237 -50.28 -14.67 -6.44
C PHE A 237 -51.02 -15.96 -6.88
N ASP A 238 -50.35 -17.11 -6.85
CA ASP A 238 -50.88 -18.40 -7.27
C ASP A 238 -51.56 -19.19 -6.13
N VAL A 239 -51.93 -18.55 -5.01
CA VAL A 239 -52.49 -19.21 -3.81
C VAL A 239 -53.71 -20.11 -4.10
N ALA A 240 -54.50 -19.77 -5.12
CA ALA A 240 -55.68 -20.54 -5.52
C ALA A 240 -55.33 -21.85 -6.25
N THR A 241 -54.23 -21.87 -7.00
CA THR A 241 -53.75 -23.04 -7.77
C THR A 241 -52.22 -23.08 -7.77
N PRO A 242 -51.58 -23.33 -6.61
CA PRO A 242 -50.14 -23.21 -6.51
C PRO A 242 -49.46 -24.35 -7.26
N GLN A 243 -48.46 -24.02 -8.09
CA GLN A 243 -47.65 -25.03 -8.77
C GLN A 243 -46.47 -25.42 -7.87
N ILE A 244 -46.66 -26.48 -7.09
CA ILE A 244 -45.73 -26.90 -6.03
C ILE A 244 -44.86 -28.06 -6.51
N ASN A 245 -43.54 -27.87 -6.54
CA ASN A 245 -42.60 -28.95 -6.81
C ASN A 245 -42.22 -29.70 -5.53
N ARG A 246 -42.75 -30.91 -5.36
CA ARG A 246 -42.52 -31.74 -4.17
C ARG A 246 -41.25 -32.60 -4.21
N ASN A 247 -40.54 -32.61 -5.34
CA ASN A 247 -39.39 -33.48 -5.58
C ASN A 247 -38.04 -32.73 -5.51
N LEU A 248 -38.05 -31.50 -4.98
CA LEU A 248 -36.83 -30.70 -4.83
C LEU A 248 -35.85 -31.41 -3.88
N ILE A 249 -34.58 -31.45 -4.28
CA ILE A 249 -33.44 -31.91 -3.47
C ILE A 249 -32.45 -30.78 -3.17
N GLN A 250 -32.75 -29.58 -3.69
CA GLN A 250 -32.12 -28.33 -3.29
C GLN A 250 -33.18 -27.22 -3.31
N LYS A 251 -33.05 -26.22 -2.43
CA LYS A 251 -33.83 -24.99 -2.50
C LYS A 251 -33.02 -23.82 -1.94
N ALA A 252 -33.23 -22.63 -2.50
CA ALA A 252 -32.62 -21.39 -2.05
C ALA A 252 -33.63 -20.25 -2.14
N GLY A 253 -33.57 -19.31 -1.20
CA GLY A 253 -34.52 -18.21 -1.13
C GLY A 253 -34.48 -17.49 0.23
N TYR A 254 -35.14 -16.34 0.32
CA TYR A 254 -35.26 -15.61 1.57
C TYR A 254 -36.30 -16.24 2.49
N LEU A 255 -35.97 -16.38 3.77
CA LEU A 255 -36.89 -16.77 4.83
C LEU A 255 -36.73 -15.81 6.01
N ASN A 256 -37.77 -15.68 6.84
CA ASN A 256 -37.62 -15.00 8.14
C ASN A 256 -37.30 -16.04 9.21
N LEU A 257 -36.15 -15.88 9.87
CA LEU A 257 -35.73 -16.69 11.00
C LEU A 257 -36.26 -16.10 12.30
N ARG A 258 -36.88 -16.93 13.13
CA ARG A 258 -37.30 -16.54 14.47
C ARG A 258 -36.12 -16.67 15.44
N ASN A 259 -35.73 -15.55 16.04
CA ASN A 259 -34.75 -15.49 17.11
C ASN A 259 -35.48 -15.24 18.45
N LYS A 260 -35.31 -16.14 19.41
CA LYS A 260 -35.89 -16.00 20.75
C LYS A 260 -34.81 -15.54 21.73
N THR A 261 -34.82 -14.25 22.09
CA THR A 261 -33.91 -13.67 23.07
C THR A 261 -34.58 -13.68 24.45
N GLY A 262 -34.25 -14.65 25.30
CA GLY A 262 -34.86 -14.78 26.63
C GLY A 262 -36.24 -15.47 26.62
N LEU A 263 -37.02 -15.31 27.70
CA LEU A 263 -38.28 -16.05 27.89
C LEU A 263 -39.47 -15.48 27.10
N VAL A 264 -39.49 -14.17 26.84
CA VAL A 264 -40.67 -13.44 26.34
C VAL A 264 -40.43 -12.73 25.00
N THR A 265 -39.23 -12.19 24.75
CA THR A 265 -38.96 -11.41 23.53
C THR A 265 -38.55 -12.30 22.36
N THR A 266 -39.18 -12.08 21.22
CA THR A 266 -38.87 -12.73 19.94
C THR A 266 -38.68 -11.69 18.85
N THR A 267 -37.71 -11.93 17.97
CA THR A 267 -37.43 -11.12 16.80
C THR A 267 -37.45 -12.01 15.56
N TRP A 268 -37.73 -11.40 14.40
CA TRP A 268 -37.75 -12.08 13.12
C TRP A 268 -36.79 -11.39 12.17
N GLU A 269 -35.90 -12.14 11.56
CA GLU A 269 -34.83 -11.60 10.72
C GLU A 269 -34.88 -12.23 9.32
N ARG A 270 -34.92 -11.39 8.28
CA ARG A 270 -34.98 -11.85 6.89
C ARG A 270 -33.59 -12.13 6.37
N LEU A 271 -33.28 -13.41 6.15
CA LEU A 271 -31.97 -13.89 5.74
C LEU A 271 -32.09 -14.79 4.51
N TYR A 272 -31.01 -14.93 3.73
CA TYR A 272 -31.00 -15.81 2.56
C TYR A 272 -30.60 -17.22 2.98
N PHE A 273 -31.46 -18.19 2.72
CA PHE A 273 -31.21 -19.59 3.05
C PHE A 273 -30.99 -20.41 1.78
N PHE A 274 -30.14 -21.42 1.88
CA PHE A 274 -29.93 -22.38 0.81
C PHE A 274 -29.49 -23.73 1.36
N THR A 275 -29.87 -24.80 0.68
CA THR A 275 -29.46 -26.15 1.03
C THR A 275 -28.19 -26.53 0.28
N GLN A 276 -27.17 -27.04 0.98
CA GLN A 276 -25.90 -27.45 0.39
C GLN A 276 -25.36 -28.68 1.13
N GLY A 277 -25.12 -29.78 0.42
CA GLY A 277 -24.44 -30.94 1.02
C GLY A 277 -25.18 -31.61 2.19
N GLY A 278 -26.52 -31.60 2.18
CA GLY A 278 -27.32 -32.09 3.31
C GLY A 278 -27.50 -31.09 4.45
N ASN A 279 -26.91 -29.89 4.34
CA ASN A 279 -27.02 -28.83 5.34
C ASN A 279 -27.94 -27.70 4.89
N LEU A 280 -28.52 -27.00 5.86
CA LEU A 280 -29.15 -25.71 5.69
C LEU A 280 -28.17 -24.60 6.05
N MET A 281 -27.86 -23.79 5.05
CA MET A 281 -26.95 -22.64 5.14
C MET A 281 -27.75 -21.34 5.18
N CYS A 282 -27.17 -20.30 5.78
CA CYS A 282 -27.73 -18.96 5.85
C CYS A 282 -26.67 -17.90 5.57
N GLN A 283 -26.98 -17.00 4.64
CA GLN A 283 -26.14 -15.87 4.28
C GLN A 283 -26.90 -14.55 4.53
N PRO A 284 -26.45 -13.75 5.50
CA PRO A 284 -26.94 -12.38 5.68
C PRO A 284 -26.59 -11.51 4.47
N ARG A 285 -27.43 -10.51 4.17
CA ARG A 285 -27.14 -9.52 3.12
C ARG A 285 -25.88 -8.73 3.49
N GLY A 286 -24.89 -8.72 2.60
CA GLY A 286 -23.59 -8.06 2.82
C GLY A 286 -22.51 -8.99 3.38
N ALA A 287 -22.84 -10.23 3.76
CA ALA A 287 -21.84 -11.22 4.11
C ALA A 287 -21.25 -11.89 2.85
N VAL A 288 -19.93 -12.08 2.82
CA VAL A 288 -19.21 -12.71 1.70
C VAL A 288 -19.53 -14.20 1.58
N ALA A 289 -19.83 -14.88 2.69
CA ALA A 289 -20.15 -16.30 2.73
C ALA A 289 -21.32 -16.62 3.66
N GLY A 290 -22.02 -17.71 3.38
CA GLY A 290 -23.08 -18.26 4.24
C GLY A 290 -22.54 -19.16 5.35
N GLY A 291 -23.13 -19.07 6.54
CA GLY A 291 -22.84 -19.93 7.68
C GLY A 291 -23.76 -21.15 7.74
N LEU A 292 -23.27 -22.24 8.34
CA LEU A 292 -24.07 -23.42 8.65
C LEU A 292 -25.07 -23.10 9.77
N ILE A 293 -26.36 -23.33 9.52
CA ILE A 293 -27.41 -23.15 10.54
C ILE A 293 -27.86 -24.49 11.12
N GLN A 294 -28.10 -25.47 10.27
CA GLN A 294 -28.67 -26.74 10.70
C GLN A 294 -28.22 -27.86 9.75
N ASP A 295 -27.67 -28.93 10.32
CA ASP A 295 -27.53 -30.20 9.62
C ASP A 295 -28.93 -30.82 9.45
N LEU A 296 -29.34 -31.09 8.22
CA LEU A 296 -30.68 -31.63 7.93
C LEU A 296 -30.72 -33.16 8.03
N ASP A 297 -29.59 -33.82 8.28
CA ASP A 297 -29.54 -35.26 8.46
C ASP A 297 -30.46 -35.70 9.61
N ASN A 298 -31.38 -36.64 9.32
CA ASN A 298 -32.39 -37.13 10.25
C ASN A 298 -33.26 -36.05 10.94
N CYS A 299 -33.29 -34.81 10.42
CA CYS A 299 -34.21 -33.79 10.90
C CYS A 299 -35.63 -34.06 10.41
N SER A 300 -36.62 -33.66 11.21
CA SER A 300 -38.02 -33.65 10.74
C SER A 300 -38.52 -32.22 10.59
N VAL A 301 -39.28 -31.94 9.54
CA VAL A 301 -39.80 -30.60 9.24
C VAL A 301 -41.31 -30.65 9.08
N MET A 302 -42.00 -29.69 9.68
CA MET A 302 -43.46 -29.60 9.65
C MET A 302 -43.93 -28.15 9.70
N ALA A 303 -45.10 -27.88 9.10
CA ALA A 303 -45.78 -26.60 9.25
C ALA A 303 -46.22 -26.41 10.72
N VAL A 304 -46.09 -25.18 11.23
CA VAL A 304 -46.44 -24.84 12.62
C VAL A 304 -47.14 -23.49 12.69
N ASP A 305 -48.08 -23.36 13.61
CA ASP A 305 -48.66 -22.07 13.96
C ASP A 305 -47.75 -21.36 14.98
N CYS A 306 -47.25 -20.18 14.62
CA CYS A 306 -46.35 -19.42 15.48
C CYS A 306 -46.69 -17.92 15.42
N GLU A 307 -47.05 -17.33 16.57
CA GLU A 307 -47.30 -15.88 16.69
C GLU A 307 -48.31 -15.31 15.66
N ASP A 308 -49.31 -16.11 15.26
CA ASP A 308 -50.31 -15.76 14.23
C ASP A 308 -49.68 -15.36 12.86
N ARG A 309 -48.46 -15.85 12.58
CA ARG A 309 -47.77 -15.62 11.31
C ARG A 309 -48.09 -16.73 10.31
N ARG A 310 -48.43 -16.33 9.09
CA ARG A 310 -48.67 -17.24 7.95
C ARG A 310 -47.38 -17.95 7.55
N TYR A 311 -47.52 -19.18 7.04
CA TYR A 311 -46.46 -19.93 6.35
C TYR A 311 -45.20 -20.19 7.19
N CYS A 312 -45.39 -20.40 8.49
CA CYS A 312 -44.33 -20.85 9.39
C CYS A 312 -44.14 -22.36 9.33
N PHE A 313 -42.89 -22.79 9.43
CA PHE A 313 -42.52 -24.20 9.56
C PHE A 313 -41.34 -24.33 10.53
N GLN A 314 -41.26 -25.48 11.18
CA GLN A 314 -40.24 -25.77 12.17
C GLN A 314 -39.43 -26.98 11.73
N ILE A 315 -38.11 -26.86 11.83
CA ILE A 315 -37.17 -27.98 11.72
C ILE A 315 -36.88 -28.47 13.13
N THR A 316 -37.04 -29.76 13.35
CA THR A 316 -36.76 -30.43 14.62
C THR A 316 -35.55 -31.33 14.46
N THR A 317 -34.64 -31.23 15.42
CA THR A 317 -33.40 -32.00 15.43
C THR A 317 -33.67 -33.48 15.69
N PRO A 318 -32.76 -34.41 15.32
CA PRO A 318 -32.92 -35.85 15.54
C PRO A 318 -33.20 -36.23 16.99
N ASN A 319 -32.71 -35.43 17.95
CA ASN A 319 -32.90 -35.63 19.39
C ASN A 319 -34.30 -35.23 19.89
N GLY A 320 -35.23 -34.88 19.00
CA GLY A 320 -36.60 -34.47 19.33
C GLY A 320 -36.70 -33.07 19.96
N LYS A 321 -35.59 -32.33 20.09
CA LYS A 321 -35.62 -30.93 20.54
C LYS A 321 -36.19 -30.05 19.44
N ALA A 322 -37.14 -29.19 19.83
CA ALA A 322 -37.67 -28.13 18.99
C ALA A 322 -36.51 -27.26 18.47
N GLY A 323 -36.26 -27.31 17.16
CA GLY A 323 -35.21 -26.55 16.50
C GLY A 323 -35.73 -25.21 15.99
N ILE A 324 -35.14 -24.73 14.89
CA ILE A 324 -35.40 -23.40 14.33
C ILE A 324 -36.80 -23.29 13.71
N ILE A 325 -37.37 -22.09 13.80
CA ILE A 325 -38.65 -21.74 13.16
C ILE A 325 -38.36 -20.72 12.06
N LEU A 326 -38.86 -21.03 10.87
CA LEU A 326 -38.68 -20.25 9.66
C LEU A 326 -40.05 -19.86 9.10
N GLN A 327 -40.10 -18.74 8.39
CA GLN A 327 -41.31 -18.26 7.73
C GLN A 327 -41.03 -18.00 6.24
N ALA A 328 -41.87 -18.56 5.38
CA ALA A 328 -41.90 -18.30 3.95
C ALA A 328 -42.92 -17.21 3.60
N GLU A 329 -42.86 -16.68 2.38
CA GLU A 329 -43.74 -15.58 1.93
C GLU A 329 -45.02 -16.02 1.20
N SER A 330 -45.07 -17.27 0.71
CA SER A 330 -46.23 -17.82 -0.01
C SER A 330 -46.50 -19.28 0.38
N ARG A 331 -47.71 -19.77 0.05
CA ARG A 331 -48.07 -21.19 0.24
C ARG A 331 -47.15 -22.12 -0.54
N LYS A 332 -46.86 -21.76 -1.80
CA LYS A 332 -45.95 -22.53 -2.66
C LYS A 332 -44.56 -22.65 -2.03
N GLU A 333 -43.97 -21.53 -1.64
CA GLU A 333 -42.64 -21.53 -1.02
C GLU A 333 -42.62 -22.37 0.26
N ASN A 334 -43.65 -22.24 1.11
CA ASN A 334 -43.75 -23.03 2.34
C ASN A 334 -43.78 -24.54 2.09
N GLU A 335 -44.66 -25.02 1.19
CA GLU A 335 -44.75 -26.45 0.88
C GLU A 335 -43.46 -26.94 0.19
N GLU A 336 -42.86 -26.16 -0.70
CA GLU A 336 -41.60 -26.53 -1.37
C GLU A 336 -40.41 -26.61 -0.41
N TRP A 337 -40.29 -25.68 0.55
CA TRP A 337 -39.25 -25.74 1.60
C TRP A 337 -39.40 -26.99 2.48
N ILE A 338 -40.62 -27.27 2.93
CA ILE A 338 -40.92 -28.47 3.73
C ILE A 338 -40.62 -29.75 2.94
N CYS A 339 -41.03 -29.83 1.67
CA CYS A 339 -40.75 -30.98 0.81
C CYS A 339 -39.25 -31.15 0.56
N ALA A 340 -38.52 -30.06 0.24
CA ALA A 340 -37.09 -30.12 -0.03
C ALA A 340 -36.30 -30.63 1.19
N ILE A 341 -36.57 -30.08 2.38
CA ILE A 341 -35.91 -30.50 3.62
C ILE A 341 -36.24 -31.96 3.96
N ASN A 342 -37.51 -32.38 3.80
CA ASN A 342 -37.90 -33.79 4.00
C ASN A 342 -37.19 -34.73 3.02
N ASN A 343 -37.05 -34.33 1.76
CA ASN A 343 -36.37 -35.14 0.75
C ASN A 343 -34.88 -35.29 1.07
N ILE A 344 -34.21 -34.20 1.47
CA ILE A 344 -32.80 -34.20 1.88
C ILE A 344 -32.60 -35.09 3.11
N SER A 345 -33.41 -34.91 4.15
CA SER A 345 -33.34 -35.70 5.39
C SER A 345 -33.52 -37.21 5.14
N ARG A 346 -34.44 -37.59 4.22
CA ARG A 346 -34.71 -39.00 3.89
C ARG A 346 -33.71 -39.64 2.93
N GLN A 347 -33.17 -38.88 1.98
CA GLN A 347 -32.27 -39.40 0.95
C GLN A 347 -30.92 -39.88 1.50
N ILE A 348 -30.48 -39.36 2.65
CA ILE A 348 -29.25 -39.80 3.31
C ILE A 348 -29.43 -41.21 3.93
N TYR A 349 -30.63 -41.58 4.39
CA TYR A 349 -30.88 -42.83 5.13
C TYR A 349 -31.42 -44.01 4.30
N LEU A 350 -31.99 -43.78 3.12
CA LEU A 350 -32.77 -44.80 2.38
C LEU A 350 -32.16 -45.25 1.05
N THR A 351 -30.87 -44.94 0.80
CA THR A 351 -30.22 -45.31 -0.48
C THR A 351 -29.16 -46.40 -0.28
N ASP A 352 -29.19 -47.45 -1.12
CA ASP A 352 -28.23 -48.58 -1.11
C ASP A 352 -26.76 -48.17 -1.38
N ASN A 353 -26.53 -46.92 -1.78
CA ASN A 353 -25.21 -46.31 -1.99
C ASN A 353 -25.18 -44.85 -1.47
N PRO A 354 -24.89 -44.62 -0.18
CA PRO A 354 -24.89 -43.29 0.43
C PRO A 354 -23.78 -42.37 -0.12
N GLU A 355 -22.65 -42.92 -0.60
CA GLU A 355 -21.56 -42.12 -1.17
C GLU A 355 -21.97 -41.43 -2.48
N ALA A 356 -22.67 -42.12 -3.39
CA ALA A 356 -23.10 -41.54 -4.66
C ALA A 356 -24.12 -40.39 -4.48
N VAL A 357 -24.97 -40.47 -3.45
CA VAL A 357 -25.96 -39.43 -3.11
C VAL A 357 -25.30 -38.25 -2.42
N ALA A 358 -24.36 -38.50 -1.50
CA ALA A 358 -23.55 -37.45 -0.87
C ALA A 358 -22.74 -36.67 -1.92
N ILE A 359 -22.18 -37.35 -2.93
CA ILE A 359 -21.49 -36.68 -4.07
C ILE A 359 -22.45 -35.80 -4.87
N LYS A 360 -23.68 -36.25 -5.13
CA LYS A 360 -24.69 -35.47 -5.86
C LYS A 360 -25.20 -34.25 -5.06
N LEU A 361 -25.44 -34.40 -3.76
CA LEU A 361 -25.82 -33.32 -2.84
C LEU A 361 -24.70 -32.29 -2.63
N ASN A 362 -23.44 -32.73 -2.69
CA ASN A 362 -22.27 -31.87 -2.60
C ASN A 362 -21.77 -31.38 -3.97
N GLN A 363 -22.41 -31.73 -5.09
CA GLN A 363 -21.93 -31.38 -6.42
C GLN A 363 -21.88 -29.87 -6.65
N THR A 364 -22.88 -29.14 -6.17
CA THR A 364 -22.92 -27.66 -6.16
C THR A 364 -21.91 -27.06 -5.19
N ALA A 365 -21.65 -27.72 -4.05
CA ALA A 365 -20.58 -27.30 -3.16
C ALA A 365 -19.22 -27.42 -3.85
N LEU A 366 -18.93 -28.59 -4.42
CA LEU A 366 -17.73 -28.85 -5.21
C LEU A 366 -17.61 -27.87 -6.38
N GLN A 367 -18.67 -27.60 -7.14
CA GLN A 367 -18.66 -26.63 -8.24
C GLN A 367 -18.48 -25.17 -7.78
N ALA A 368 -18.92 -24.82 -6.57
CA ALA A 368 -18.70 -23.49 -5.99
C ALA A 368 -17.27 -23.30 -5.45
N VAL A 369 -16.60 -24.37 -5.02
CA VAL A 369 -15.17 -24.35 -4.61
C VAL A 369 -14.20 -24.73 -5.74
N THR A 370 -14.69 -25.20 -6.88
CA THR A 370 -13.89 -25.39 -8.09
C THR A 370 -13.94 -24.08 -8.87
N PRO A 371 -12.83 -23.34 -9.05
CA PRO A 371 -12.87 -22.15 -9.87
C PRO A 371 -13.31 -22.53 -11.30
N ILE A 372 -14.35 -21.85 -11.81
CA ILE A 372 -14.52 -21.73 -13.25
C ILE A 372 -13.32 -20.92 -13.71
N THR A 373 -12.24 -21.60 -14.10
CA THR A 373 -11.21 -20.94 -14.88
C THR A 373 -11.91 -20.42 -16.14
N SER A 374 -12.05 -19.11 -16.26
CA SER A 374 -12.35 -18.40 -17.49
C SER A 374 -11.19 -18.56 -18.47
N PHE A 375 -10.91 -19.80 -18.86
CA PHE A 375 -10.04 -20.24 -19.95
C PHE A 375 -10.59 -21.50 -20.64
N ALA A 376 -11.90 -21.76 -20.51
CA ALA A 376 -12.59 -22.65 -21.43
C ALA A 376 -12.87 -21.88 -22.72
N LYS A 377 -11.98 -22.00 -23.71
CA LYS A 377 -12.31 -21.70 -25.12
C LYS A 377 -13.70 -22.26 -25.42
N LYS A 378 -14.59 -21.38 -25.90
CA LYS A 378 -15.87 -21.72 -26.55
C LYS A 378 -15.75 -23.07 -27.26
N GLN A 379 -16.41 -24.10 -26.74
CA GLN A 379 -16.72 -25.28 -27.54
C GLN A 379 -17.77 -24.84 -28.57
N GLU A 380 -17.31 -24.57 -29.79
CA GLU A 380 -18.17 -24.48 -30.95
C GLU A 380 -18.88 -25.84 -31.14
N SER A 381 -20.20 -25.80 -31.14
CA SER A 381 -21.07 -26.87 -31.59
C SER A 381 -20.83 -27.17 -33.08
N PRO A 382 -20.63 -28.44 -33.51
CA PRO A 382 -20.54 -28.74 -34.93
C PRO A 382 -21.93 -28.98 -35.52
N CYS A 383 -22.34 -28.13 -36.46
CA CYS A 383 -23.33 -28.49 -37.47
C CYS A 383 -22.57 -29.05 -38.69
N PRO A 384 -23.02 -30.16 -39.33
CA PRO A 384 -22.20 -30.89 -40.29
C PRO A 384 -22.40 -30.34 -41.70
N SER A 385 -21.33 -30.18 -42.48
CA SER A 385 -21.31 -30.52 -43.92
C SER A 385 -19.92 -30.31 -44.57
N GLN A 386 -19.37 -31.43 -45.02
CA GLN A 386 -18.78 -31.68 -46.35
C GLN A 386 -17.47 -31.01 -46.80
N ASN A 387 -16.51 -31.93 -47.05
CA ASN A 387 -15.57 -31.98 -48.17
C ASN A 387 -14.42 -30.95 -48.24
N LEU A 388 -13.19 -31.41 -48.05
CA LEU A 388 -12.18 -31.46 -49.13
C LEU A 388 -10.90 -32.21 -48.71
N LYS A 389 -10.32 -32.89 -49.70
CA LYS A 389 -9.18 -33.81 -49.66
C LYS A 389 -7.83 -33.07 -49.66
N ASN A 390 -6.83 -33.74 -49.06
CA ASN A 390 -5.40 -33.90 -49.42
C ASN A 390 -4.58 -32.73 -50.02
N SER A 391 -3.42 -32.46 -49.41
CA SER A 391 -2.05 -32.55 -49.98
C SER A 391 -1.05 -31.91 -48.99
N GLU A 392 -0.18 -32.68 -48.32
CA GLU A 392 1.23 -32.98 -48.68
C GLU A 392 2.23 -31.80 -48.61
N MET A 393 3.16 -31.95 -47.65
CA MET A 393 4.58 -31.53 -47.50
C MET A 393 5.13 -30.29 -48.25
N GLU A 394 5.88 -29.42 -47.55
CA GLU A 394 7.35 -29.52 -47.35
C GLU A 394 7.93 -28.39 -46.44
N ASN A 395 8.89 -28.81 -45.60
CA ASN A 395 10.06 -28.15 -44.97
C ASN A 395 10.18 -26.60 -44.90
N ASP A 396 10.51 -26.05 -43.72
CA ASP A 396 11.92 -25.86 -43.34
C ASP A 396 12.14 -25.48 -41.86
N LYS A 397 13.34 -25.81 -41.37
CA LYS A 397 13.80 -25.73 -39.97
C LYS A 397 14.07 -24.30 -39.49
N ILE A 398 13.51 -23.91 -38.34
CA ILE A 398 14.07 -22.86 -37.47
C ILE A 398 14.00 -23.34 -36.00
N VAL A 399 15.09 -23.09 -35.29
CA VAL A 399 15.45 -23.46 -33.90
C VAL A 399 14.40 -23.01 -32.87
N PRO A 400 14.04 -23.81 -31.84
CA PRO A 400 13.16 -23.34 -30.78
C PRO A 400 13.97 -22.61 -29.70
N GLU A 401 13.71 -21.32 -29.57
CA GLU A 401 14.05 -20.49 -28.41
C GLU A 401 13.20 -20.95 -27.22
N ALA A 402 13.84 -21.14 -26.06
CA ALA A 402 13.24 -21.76 -24.88
C ALA A 402 12.15 -20.85 -24.29
N ALA A 403 10.88 -21.17 -24.58
CA ALA A 403 9.74 -20.62 -23.86
C ALA A 403 9.77 -21.12 -22.41
N VAL A 404 9.85 -20.18 -21.46
CA VAL A 404 9.71 -20.41 -20.02
C VAL A 404 8.32 -20.98 -19.75
N ILE A 405 8.27 -22.24 -19.32
CA ILE A 405 7.05 -22.93 -18.90
C ILE A 405 6.71 -22.43 -17.49
N ILE A 406 5.67 -21.60 -17.37
CA ILE A 406 5.04 -21.29 -16.08
C ILE A 406 4.36 -22.58 -15.57
N PRO A 407 4.70 -23.11 -14.37
CA PRO A 407 4.08 -24.32 -13.87
C PRO A 407 2.61 -24.06 -13.50
N LYS A 408 1.71 -24.97 -13.86
CA LYS A 408 0.31 -24.96 -13.41
C LYS A 408 0.24 -24.99 -11.87
N ALA A 409 -0.65 -24.19 -11.28
CA ALA A 409 -0.85 -24.01 -9.84
C ALA A 409 -0.94 -25.31 -9.01
N GLU A 410 -1.37 -26.42 -9.62
CA GLU A 410 -1.46 -27.75 -8.99
C GLU A 410 -0.11 -28.41 -8.68
N GLN A 411 1.01 -27.87 -9.16
CA GLN A 411 2.35 -28.47 -8.94
C GLN A 411 3.12 -27.90 -7.73
N LEU A 412 2.65 -26.79 -7.14
CA LEU A 412 3.37 -26.05 -6.09
C LEU A 412 3.27 -26.70 -4.69
N ILE A 413 2.18 -27.44 -4.44
CA ILE A 413 1.94 -28.15 -3.19
C ILE A 413 2.18 -29.66 -3.39
N ALA A 414 2.70 -30.33 -2.36
CA ALA A 414 2.91 -31.77 -2.39
C ALA A 414 1.57 -32.52 -2.20
N PRO A 415 1.14 -33.36 -3.16
CA PRO A 415 -0.11 -34.12 -3.05
C PRO A 415 -0.13 -35.00 -1.80
N GLY A 416 -1.19 -34.93 -1.00
CA GLY A 416 -1.36 -35.74 0.21
C GLY A 416 -0.66 -35.21 1.46
N THR A 417 -0.13 -33.98 1.44
CA THR A 417 0.45 -33.34 2.63
C THR A 417 -0.64 -32.93 3.62
N PRO A 418 -0.59 -33.36 4.89
CA PRO A 418 -1.57 -32.97 5.90
C PRO A 418 -1.43 -31.47 6.23
N ILE A 419 -2.55 -30.76 6.32
CA ILE A 419 -2.61 -29.39 6.84
C ILE A 419 -2.66 -29.46 8.35
N GLN A 420 -1.78 -28.72 9.02
CA GLN A 420 -1.72 -28.63 10.48
C GLN A 420 -2.45 -27.37 10.94
N PHE A 421 -3.35 -27.51 11.91
CA PHE A 421 -4.14 -26.40 12.47
C PHE A 421 -3.66 -25.96 13.87
N ASP A 422 -2.76 -26.74 14.47
CA ASP A 422 -2.07 -26.41 15.72
C ASP A 422 -0.60 -26.18 15.44
N ILE A 423 -0.08 -25.03 15.88
CA ILE A 423 1.34 -24.67 15.72
C ILE A 423 2.26 -25.35 16.73
N VAL A 424 1.68 -26.09 17.69
CA VAL A 424 2.40 -26.77 18.75
C VAL A 424 2.74 -28.19 18.30
N LEU A 425 4.02 -28.45 18.05
CA LEU A 425 4.55 -29.81 17.96
C LEU A 425 4.44 -30.46 19.36
N PRO A 426 3.79 -31.63 19.52
CA PRO A 426 3.78 -32.34 20.81
C PRO A 426 5.14 -32.95 21.22
N ALA A 427 6.26 -32.55 20.60
CA ALA A 427 7.49 -33.36 20.61
C ALA A 427 8.78 -32.63 21.05
N THR A 428 8.75 -31.38 21.51
CA THR A 428 9.96 -30.69 22.00
C THR A 428 10.01 -30.46 23.51
N GLU A 429 8.91 -30.64 24.24
CA GLU A 429 8.90 -30.45 25.71
C GLU A 429 9.65 -31.54 26.50
N PHE A 430 10.11 -32.62 25.86
CA PHE A 430 10.76 -33.75 26.56
C PHE A 430 12.26 -33.92 26.34
N LEU A 431 12.93 -33.08 25.53
CA LEU A 431 14.37 -33.24 25.25
C LEU A 431 15.28 -32.24 25.99
N ASP A 432 14.76 -31.11 26.46
CA ASP A 432 15.58 -30.09 27.17
C ASP A 432 15.69 -30.30 28.69
N GLN A 433 14.99 -31.28 29.27
CA GLN A 433 15.10 -31.57 30.71
C GLN A 433 16.34 -32.38 31.12
N ASN A 434 17.22 -32.77 30.19
CA ASN A 434 18.38 -33.62 30.50
C ASN A 434 19.77 -32.96 30.35
N ARG A 435 19.86 -31.62 30.40
CA ARG A 435 21.13 -30.94 30.63
C ARG A 435 21.04 -29.93 31.78
N GLY A 436 21.40 -30.40 32.97
CA GLY A 436 21.93 -29.56 34.05
C GLY A 436 20.92 -29.08 35.10
N SER A 437 20.69 -29.93 36.11
CA SER A 437 20.12 -29.53 37.40
C SER A 437 20.74 -28.26 38.00
N ARG A 438 19.90 -27.27 38.34
CA ARG A 438 20.09 -26.44 39.54
C ARG A 438 18.78 -26.40 40.33
N ARG A 439 18.87 -26.84 41.59
CA ARG A 439 17.76 -26.93 42.54
C ARG A 439 17.32 -25.53 42.98
N ILE A 440 16.01 -25.29 43.00
CA ILE A 440 15.38 -24.10 43.59
C ILE A 440 15.19 -24.34 45.10
N ASN A 441 15.53 -23.34 45.91
CA ASN A 441 15.41 -23.34 47.38
C ASN A 441 14.01 -22.80 47.80
N PRO A 442 13.42 -23.20 48.95
CA PRO A 442 12.01 -22.92 49.27
C PRO A 442 11.71 -21.54 49.90
N PHE A 443 12.66 -20.61 49.92
CA PHE A 443 12.46 -19.28 50.50
C PHE A 443 12.70 -18.24 49.41
N GLY A 444 11.60 -17.67 48.93
CA GLY A 444 11.54 -16.78 47.77
C GLY A 444 12.20 -15.43 48.01
N GLU A 445 13.41 -15.29 47.49
CA GLU A 445 13.98 -14.02 47.03
C GLU A 445 14.62 -14.30 45.67
N THR A 446 14.04 -13.77 44.59
CA THR A 446 14.69 -13.66 43.28
C THR A 446 15.18 -12.23 43.14
N GLU A 447 16.50 -12.10 43.11
CA GLU A 447 17.21 -10.90 42.66
C GLU A 447 16.80 -10.58 41.20
N ASP A 448 16.60 -9.29 40.92
CA ASP A 448 16.35 -8.64 39.64
C ASP A 448 16.30 -9.52 38.37
N GLU A 449 15.08 -9.89 37.96
CA GLU A 449 14.80 -10.39 36.61
C GLU A 449 14.76 -9.20 35.64
N THR A 450 15.95 -8.74 35.25
CA THR A 450 16.12 -7.95 34.03
C THR A 450 16.25 -8.96 32.89
N PHE A 451 15.26 -9.00 31.98
CA PHE A 451 15.27 -9.84 30.78
C PHE A 451 16.61 -9.73 30.01
N PRO A 452 17.45 -10.78 29.94
CA PRO A 452 18.80 -10.65 29.40
C PRO A 452 18.87 -10.85 27.87
N GLU A 453 17.89 -10.32 27.12
CA GLU A 453 17.94 -10.28 25.64
C GLU A 453 17.29 -9.03 25.01
N ALA A 454 16.79 -8.09 25.82
CA ALA A 454 16.05 -6.92 25.32
C ALA A 454 16.93 -5.71 24.91
N GLU A 455 18.25 -5.77 25.09
CA GLU A 455 19.11 -4.59 24.93
C GLU A 455 19.81 -4.42 23.57
N ASP A 456 19.79 -5.40 22.65
CA ASP A 456 20.65 -5.36 21.44
C ASP A 456 19.94 -5.63 20.08
N SER A 457 18.60 -5.58 19.99
CA SER A 457 17.91 -5.73 18.69
C SER A 457 17.48 -4.38 18.12
N LEU A 458 18.08 -3.99 16.98
CA LEU A 458 17.79 -2.76 16.23
C LEU A 458 16.36 -2.68 15.68
N LEU A 459 15.59 -3.77 15.76
CA LEU A 459 14.20 -3.83 15.31
C LEU A 459 13.40 -4.69 16.28
N GLN A 460 12.32 -4.15 16.83
CA GLN A 460 11.35 -4.91 17.62
C GLN A 460 9.94 -4.41 17.31
N GLN A 461 9.17 -5.22 16.59
CA GLN A 461 7.77 -4.94 16.24
C GLN A 461 6.88 -6.07 16.74
N MET A 462 5.71 -5.74 17.30
CA MET A 462 4.75 -6.70 17.80
C MET A 462 3.42 -6.56 17.06
N PHE A 463 2.89 -7.67 16.55
CA PHE A 463 1.62 -7.72 15.84
C PHE A 463 0.68 -8.75 16.47
N VAL A 464 -0.62 -8.46 16.49
CA VAL A 464 -1.63 -9.43 16.93
C VAL A 464 -2.04 -10.29 15.74
N VAL A 465 -1.80 -11.60 15.84
CA VAL A 465 -2.10 -12.57 14.78
C VAL A 465 -2.86 -13.78 15.30
N ARG A 466 -3.53 -14.49 14.40
CA ARG A 466 -4.23 -15.75 14.64
C ARG A 466 -3.71 -16.78 13.66
N PHE A 467 -3.18 -17.89 14.18
CA PHE A 467 -2.69 -18.97 13.33
C PHE A 467 -3.87 -19.67 12.62
N LEU A 468 -3.81 -19.74 11.29
CA LEU A 468 -4.84 -20.39 10.47
C LEU A 468 -4.44 -21.81 10.10
N GLY A 469 -3.16 -22.04 9.83
CA GLY A 469 -2.63 -23.37 9.57
C GLY A 469 -1.27 -23.33 8.90
N SER A 470 -0.62 -24.49 8.81
CA SER A 470 0.62 -24.67 8.08
C SER A 470 0.56 -25.92 7.21
N MET A 471 1.37 -25.93 6.15
CA MET A 471 1.52 -27.09 5.29
C MET A 471 2.89 -27.12 4.61
N ALA A 472 3.37 -28.33 4.30
CA ALA A 472 4.62 -28.49 3.56
C ALA A 472 4.44 -28.12 2.08
N VAL A 473 5.46 -27.48 1.52
CA VAL A 473 5.47 -26.97 0.14
C VAL A 473 6.70 -27.46 -0.61
N LYS A 474 6.66 -27.46 -1.94
CA LYS A 474 7.74 -28.03 -2.77
C LYS A 474 8.82 -27.03 -3.15
N THR A 475 8.54 -25.75 -3.10
CA THR A 475 9.43 -24.69 -3.56
C THR A 475 9.21 -23.42 -2.76
N ASP A 476 10.27 -22.61 -2.67
CA ASP A 476 10.29 -21.26 -2.10
C ASP A 476 10.81 -20.23 -3.12
N ASN A 477 10.80 -20.58 -4.41
CA ASN A 477 11.28 -19.68 -5.47
C ASN A 477 10.29 -18.56 -5.79
N THR A 478 9.04 -18.68 -5.32
CA THR A 478 7.92 -17.90 -5.82
C THR A 478 6.89 -17.65 -4.70
N PRO A 479 6.38 -16.42 -4.51
CA PRO A 479 5.40 -16.11 -3.47
C PRO A 479 4.03 -16.74 -3.73
N GLU A 480 3.74 -17.22 -4.94
CA GLU A 480 2.49 -17.89 -5.34
C GLU A 480 2.23 -19.16 -4.51
N VAL A 481 3.30 -19.78 -4.01
CA VAL A 481 3.20 -20.88 -3.03
C VAL A 481 2.45 -20.47 -1.77
N ILE A 482 2.60 -19.21 -1.33
CA ILE A 482 1.94 -18.70 -0.13
C ILE A 482 0.45 -18.51 -0.41
N TYR A 483 0.08 -17.96 -1.55
CA TYR A 483 -1.33 -17.77 -1.92
C TYR A 483 -2.06 -19.10 -2.12
N GLU A 484 -1.39 -20.08 -2.75
CA GLU A 484 -1.95 -21.42 -2.92
C GLU A 484 -2.08 -22.14 -1.56
N ALA A 485 -1.11 -21.95 -0.64
CA ALA A 485 -1.22 -22.46 0.72
C ALA A 485 -2.35 -21.79 1.52
N MET A 486 -2.52 -20.46 1.40
CA MET A 486 -3.66 -19.73 2.00
C MET A 486 -4.98 -20.31 1.50
N ARG A 487 -5.11 -20.53 0.19
CA ARG A 487 -6.31 -21.11 -0.43
C ARG A 487 -6.62 -22.50 0.14
N GLN A 488 -5.63 -23.39 0.19
CA GLN A 488 -5.84 -24.75 0.69
C GLN A 488 -6.10 -24.81 2.19
N VAL A 489 -5.39 -24.01 3.00
CA VAL A 489 -5.62 -23.91 4.45
C VAL A 489 -7.04 -23.41 4.72
N LEU A 490 -7.47 -22.33 4.07
CA LEU A 490 -8.83 -21.79 4.25
C LEU A 490 -9.91 -22.75 3.78
N ALA A 491 -9.72 -23.40 2.63
CA ALA A 491 -10.62 -24.43 2.13
C ALA A 491 -10.72 -25.60 3.10
N ALA A 492 -9.59 -26.10 3.63
CA ALA A 492 -9.58 -27.19 4.58
C ALA A 492 -10.24 -26.81 5.92
N ARG A 493 -10.01 -25.59 6.42
CA ARG A 493 -10.73 -25.09 7.61
C ARG A 493 -12.24 -25.06 7.40
N ALA A 494 -12.69 -24.67 6.20
CA ALA A 494 -14.11 -24.68 5.85
C ALA A 494 -14.67 -26.11 5.74
N ILE A 495 -13.96 -27.01 5.05
CA ILE A 495 -14.35 -28.43 4.89
C ILE A 495 -14.43 -29.14 6.24
N HIS A 496 -13.47 -28.89 7.14
CA HIS A 496 -13.39 -29.56 8.43
C HIS A 496 -14.08 -28.80 9.58
N ASN A 497 -14.82 -27.71 9.28
CA ASN A 497 -15.54 -26.90 10.28
C ASN A 497 -14.67 -26.39 11.43
N ILE A 498 -13.44 -25.97 11.13
CA ILE A 498 -12.48 -25.48 12.13
C ILE A 498 -12.61 -23.96 12.27
N PHE A 499 -13.46 -23.55 13.21
CA PHE A 499 -13.75 -22.12 13.45
C PHE A 499 -12.93 -21.50 14.59
N ARG A 500 -12.33 -22.31 15.47
CA ARG A 500 -11.48 -21.80 16.55
C ARG A 500 -10.11 -21.41 15.99
N THR A 501 -9.67 -20.21 16.32
CA THR A 501 -8.30 -19.72 16.09
C THR A 501 -7.77 -19.21 17.42
N THR A 502 -6.47 -19.40 17.67
CA THR A 502 -5.83 -18.89 18.89
C THR A 502 -5.07 -17.63 18.53
N GLU A 503 -5.31 -16.57 19.29
CA GLU A 503 -4.59 -15.31 19.18
C GLU A 503 -3.17 -15.44 19.76
N SER A 504 -2.20 -14.80 19.13
CA SER A 504 -0.79 -14.80 19.51
C SER A 504 -0.16 -13.45 19.16
N HIS A 505 0.83 -13.03 19.93
CA HIS A 505 1.67 -11.88 19.59
C HIS A 505 2.82 -12.35 18.70
N LEU A 506 2.84 -11.93 17.44
CA LEU A 506 3.95 -12.12 16.53
C LEU A 506 4.97 -11.00 16.75
N MET A 507 6.09 -11.33 17.39
CA MET A 507 7.22 -10.44 17.58
C MET A 507 8.23 -10.62 16.45
N VAL A 508 8.41 -9.57 15.66
CA VAL A 508 9.42 -9.49 14.59
C VAL A 508 10.64 -8.75 15.14
N THR A 509 11.79 -9.41 15.09
CA THR A 509 13.08 -8.82 15.49
C THR A 509 14.07 -8.81 14.34
N SER A 510 15.24 -8.20 14.52
CA SER A 510 16.32 -8.27 13.53
C SER A 510 16.92 -9.67 13.34
N GLN A 511 16.53 -10.68 14.14
CA GLN A 511 17.08 -12.04 14.05
C GLN A 511 16.03 -13.15 13.99
N THR A 512 14.84 -12.93 14.56
CA THR A 512 13.83 -13.99 14.76
C THR A 512 12.39 -13.48 14.60
N LEU A 513 11.49 -14.41 14.24
CA LEU A 513 10.05 -14.29 14.35
C LEU A 513 9.56 -15.18 15.50
N ARG A 514 9.01 -14.58 16.55
CA ARG A 514 8.51 -15.29 17.73
C ARG A 514 6.99 -15.17 17.85
N LEU A 515 6.31 -16.28 18.07
CA LEU A 515 4.90 -16.28 18.44
C LEU A 515 4.77 -16.46 19.93
N ILE A 516 4.23 -15.45 20.60
CA ILE A 516 4.15 -15.39 22.06
C ILE A 516 2.68 -15.49 22.47
N ASP A 517 2.42 -16.32 23.46
CA ASP A 517 1.12 -16.41 24.10
C ASP A 517 0.82 -15.11 24.88
N PRO A 518 -0.28 -14.39 24.59
CA PRO A 518 -0.57 -13.11 25.22
C PRO A 518 -0.83 -13.23 26.73
N GLN A 519 -1.31 -14.38 27.21
CA GLN A 519 -1.65 -14.59 28.62
C GLN A 519 -0.46 -15.10 29.43
N THR A 520 0.29 -16.06 28.91
CA THR A 520 1.38 -16.73 29.63
C THR A 520 2.76 -16.13 29.34
N GLN A 521 2.88 -15.29 28.32
CA GLN A 521 4.15 -14.76 27.81
C GLN A 521 5.14 -15.84 27.35
N VAL A 522 4.67 -17.07 27.15
CA VAL A 522 5.49 -18.19 26.66
C VAL A 522 5.60 -18.12 25.13
N THR A 523 6.82 -18.25 24.62
CA THR A 523 7.08 -18.39 23.18
C THR A 523 6.59 -19.76 22.70
N ARG A 524 5.54 -19.77 21.88
CA ARG A 524 4.91 -20.96 21.29
C ARG A 524 5.63 -21.47 20.04
N ALA A 525 6.26 -20.59 19.29
CA ALA A 525 7.10 -20.93 18.14
C ALA A 525 8.16 -19.84 17.93
N ASN A 526 9.33 -20.25 17.43
CA ASN A 526 10.45 -19.36 17.13
C ASN A 526 11.04 -19.77 15.77
N PHE A 527 11.15 -18.80 14.86
CA PHE A 527 11.74 -18.99 13.53
C PHE A 527 12.90 -18.02 13.35
N GLU A 528 14.07 -18.52 12.93
CA GLU A 528 15.18 -17.63 12.56
C GLU A 528 14.82 -16.87 11.29
N LEU A 529 15.08 -15.57 11.24
CA LEU A 529 14.71 -14.74 10.09
C LEU A 529 15.45 -15.14 8.80
N THR A 530 16.66 -15.71 8.95
CA THR A 530 17.46 -16.34 7.89
C THR A 530 16.80 -17.58 7.29
N SER A 531 15.97 -18.28 8.06
CA SER A 531 15.25 -19.48 7.62
C SER A 531 13.94 -19.14 6.89
N VAL A 532 13.45 -17.91 7.02
CA VAL A 532 12.27 -17.43 6.29
C VAL A 532 12.69 -17.08 4.88
N THR A 533 12.24 -17.85 3.88
CA THR A 533 12.72 -17.68 2.49
C THR A 533 11.78 -16.80 1.67
N GLN A 534 10.47 -16.89 1.90
CA GLN A 534 9.45 -16.05 1.27
C GLN A 534 8.43 -15.56 2.30
N PHE A 535 7.82 -14.41 2.07
CA PHE A 535 6.72 -13.88 2.89
C PHE A 535 5.83 -12.98 2.04
N ALA A 536 4.51 -13.07 2.24
CA ALA A 536 3.54 -12.31 1.47
C ALA A 536 2.25 -12.07 2.27
N ALA A 537 1.68 -10.89 2.09
CA ALA A 537 0.32 -10.58 2.49
C ALA A 537 -0.64 -10.83 1.31
N HIS A 538 -1.87 -11.25 1.58
CA HIS A 538 -2.83 -11.51 0.51
C HIS A 538 -3.29 -10.19 -0.13
N GLN A 539 -3.27 -10.13 -1.46
CA GLN A 539 -3.52 -8.90 -2.23
C GLN A 539 -4.90 -8.29 -1.96
N GLU A 540 -5.96 -9.11 -1.94
CA GLU A 540 -7.33 -8.62 -1.69
C GLU A 540 -7.75 -8.64 -0.21
N ASN A 541 -7.05 -9.41 0.64
CA ASN A 541 -7.43 -9.62 2.03
C ASN A 541 -6.25 -9.27 2.93
N LYS A 542 -6.15 -7.98 3.27
CA LYS A 542 -5.06 -7.42 4.09
C LYS A 542 -4.90 -8.04 5.49
N ARG A 543 -5.86 -8.88 5.92
CA ARG A 543 -5.76 -9.65 7.16
C ARG A 543 -4.88 -10.88 6.98
N LEU A 544 -4.85 -11.50 5.80
CA LEU A 544 -4.10 -12.73 5.58
C LEU A 544 -2.63 -12.44 5.30
N VAL A 545 -1.75 -13.13 6.02
CA VAL A 545 -0.31 -13.07 5.82
C VAL A 545 0.27 -14.46 5.98
N GLY A 546 1.31 -14.77 5.21
CA GLY A 546 2.01 -16.04 5.34
C GLY A 546 3.48 -15.92 4.98
N PHE A 547 4.25 -16.90 5.44
CA PHE A 547 5.67 -16.99 5.15
C PHE A 547 6.11 -18.44 5.04
N VAL A 548 7.11 -18.67 4.19
CA VAL A 548 7.74 -19.97 3.95
C VAL A 548 8.99 -20.05 4.82
N VAL A 549 9.10 -21.14 5.58
CA VAL A 549 10.26 -21.44 6.42
C VAL A 549 10.95 -22.68 5.90
N ARG A 550 12.28 -22.59 5.78
CA ARG A 550 13.16 -23.70 5.45
C ARG A 550 13.72 -24.32 6.73
N MET A 551 13.37 -25.57 6.99
CA MET A 551 13.76 -26.31 8.18
C MET A 551 14.64 -27.52 7.79
N PRO A 552 15.79 -27.74 8.47
CA PRO A 552 16.60 -28.92 8.23
C PRO A 552 15.92 -30.18 8.78
N GLU A 553 15.80 -31.24 7.97
CA GLU A 553 15.30 -32.56 8.41
C GLU A 553 16.42 -33.44 8.98
N SER A 554 16.07 -34.28 9.95
CA SER A 554 16.99 -35.26 10.58
C SER A 554 17.58 -36.29 9.61
N THR A 555 17.00 -36.44 8.42
CA THR A 555 17.41 -37.36 7.33
C THR A 555 18.38 -36.73 6.33
N GLY A 556 18.79 -35.48 6.53
CA GLY A 556 19.73 -34.77 5.64
C GLY A 556 19.08 -34.06 4.44
N GLY A 557 17.74 -33.98 4.41
CA GLY A 557 16.98 -33.15 3.48
C GLY A 557 16.60 -31.79 4.09
N GLU A 558 16.16 -30.84 3.26
CA GLU A 558 15.54 -29.60 3.70
C GLU A 558 14.03 -29.69 3.46
N SER A 559 13.23 -29.35 4.48
CA SER A 559 11.78 -29.27 4.38
C SER A 559 11.35 -27.81 4.29
N LEU A 560 10.41 -27.51 3.40
CA LEU A 560 9.80 -26.19 3.28
C LEU A 560 8.38 -26.26 3.81
N SER A 561 8.02 -25.34 4.71
CA SER A 561 6.67 -25.24 5.25
C SER A 561 6.17 -23.81 5.16
N THR A 562 4.95 -23.63 4.67
CA THR A 562 4.27 -22.33 4.68
C THR A 562 3.40 -22.25 5.92
N TYR A 563 3.51 -21.14 6.65
CA TYR A 563 2.67 -20.80 7.79
C TYR A 563 1.74 -19.66 7.41
N VAL A 564 0.45 -19.82 7.71
CA VAL A 564 -0.61 -18.87 7.33
C VAL A 564 -1.27 -18.31 8.59
N PHE A 565 -1.42 -16.99 8.63
CA PHE A 565 -1.97 -16.23 9.74
C PHE A 565 -3.03 -15.25 9.27
N GLU A 566 -3.94 -14.91 10.18
CA GLU A 566 -4.85 -13.77 10.09
C GLU A 566 -4.38 -12.69 11.07
N SER A 567 -4.30 -11.45 10.62
CA SER A 567 -3.93 -10.25 11.39
C SER A 567 -5.11 -9.27 11.44
N ASN A 568 -5.02 -8.23 12.27
CA ASN A 568 -6.01 -7.15 12.32
C ASN A 568 -5.82 -6.13 11.18
N SER A 569 -5.72 -6.60 9.94
CA SER A 569 -5.45 -5.82 8.72
C SER A 569 -4.01 -5.25 8.64
N GLU A 570 -3.06 -5.89 9.32
CA GLU A 570 -1.65 -5.47 9.39
C GLU A 570 -0.73 -6.35 8.53
N GLY A 571 -1.26 -7.13 7.59
CA GLY A 571 -0.45 -8.07 6.79
C GLY A 571 0.70 -7.39 6.04
N GLU A 572 0.45 -6.23 5.42
CA GLU A 572 1.49 -5.43 4.75
C GLU A 572 2.52 -4.88 5.74
N LYS A 573 2.09 -4.44 6.94
CA LYS A 573 2.96 -3.95 8.02
C LYS A 573 3.89 -5.08 8.54
N ILE A 574 3.37 -6.30 8.67
CA ILE A 574 4.14 -7.50 9.04
C ILE A 574 5.18 -7.82 7.97
N CYS A 575 4.81 -7.84 6.68
CA CYS A 575 5.74 -8.06 5.57
C CYS A 575 6.85 -7.00 5.54
N TYR A 576 6.51 -5.73 5.75
CA TYR A 576 7.49 -4.65 5.84
C TYR A 576 8.47 -4.87 7.00
N ALA A 577 7.98 -5.21 8.20
CA ALA A 577 8.84 -5.49 9.35
C ALA A 577 9.79 -6.68 9.10
N ILE A 578 9.31 -7.75 8.46
CA ILE A 578 10.14 -8.90 8.08
C ILE A 578 11.21 -8.49 7.07
N ASN A 579 10.85 -7.71 6.05
CA ASN A 579 11.78 -7.21 5.04
C ASN A 579 12.87 -6.33 5.67
N LEU A 580 12.46 -5.38 6.52
CA LEU A 580 13.38 -4.51 7.24
C LEU A 580 14.33 -5.30 8.13
N GLY A 581 13.85 -6.33 8.83
CA GLY A 581 14.71 -7.22 9.61
C GLY A 581 15.76 -7.93 8.75
N LYS A 582 15.40 -8.36 7.53
CA LYS A 582 16.36 -8.96 6.59
C LYS A 582 17.38 -7.96 6.05
N GLU A 583 16.95 -6.75 5.70
CA GLU A 583 17.85 -5.67 5.27
C GLU A 583 18.87 -5.36 6.37
N ILE A 584 18.42 -5.26 7.63
CA ILE A 584 19.30 -5.07 8.78
C ILE A 584 20.35 -6.20 8.86
N ILE A 585 19.97 -7.47 8.68
CA ILE A 585 20.93 -8.60 8.67
C ILE A 585 21.98 -8.45 7.56
N GLU A 586 21.56 -8.00 6.36
CA GLU A 586 22.47 -7.83 5.23
C GLU A 586 23.49 -6.71 5.46
N VAL A 587 23.03 -5.56 5.95
CA VAL A 587 23.90 -4.39 6.17
C VAL A 587 24.61 -4.39 7.52
N GLN A 588 24.28 -5.29 8.46
CA GLN A 588 24.92 -5.36 9.79
C GLN A 588 26.44 -5.54 9.72
N LYS A 589 26.96 -6.04 8.59
CA LYS A 589 28.41 -6.22 8.35
C LYS A 589 29.12 -4.94 7.91
N ASP A 590 28.39 -3.88 7.55
CA ASP A 590 28.90 -2.59 7.08
C ASP A 590 28.32 -1.44 7.94
N PRO A 591 29.13 -0.80 8.81
CA PRO A 591 28.67 0.27 9.69
C PRO A 591 28.13 1.50 8.96
N GLU A 592 28.65 1.83 7.77
CA GLU A 592 28.22 3.01 7.01
C GLU A 592 26.87 2.75 6.33
N ALA A 593 26.68 1.55 5.77
CA ALA A 593 25.41 1.12 5.17
C ALA A 593 24.31 1.00 6.24
N LEU A 594 24.63 0.48 7.42
CA LEU A 594 23.69 0.40 8.54
C LEU A 594 23.25 1.80 9.00
N ALA A 595 24.19 2.76 9.09
CA ALA A 595 23.86 4.13 9.47
C ALA A 595 22.96 4.83 8.43
N GLN A 596 23.18 4.60 7.13
CA GLN A 596 22.31 5.14 6.08
C GLN A 596 20.90 4.53 6.11
N LEU A 597 20.78 3.22 6.35
CA LEU A 597 19.50 2.54 6.51
C LEU A 597 18.74 3.07 7.73
N MET A 598 19.42 3.30 8.86
CA MET A 598 18.78 3.87 10.06
C MET A 598 18.30 5.32 9.86
N LEU A 599 18.95 6.10 8.98
CA LEU A 599 18.53 7.47 8.66
C LEU A 599 17.30 7.54 7.75
N SER A 600 16.99 6.48 6.98
CA SER A 600 15.86 6.45 6.06
C SER A 600 14.57 5.91 6.70
N ILE A 601 14.64 5.37 7.92
CA ILE A 601 13.50 4.77 8.62
C ILE A 601 12.80 5.83 9.48
N PRO A 602 11.48 6.03 9.35
CA PRO A 602 10.73 6.90 10.24
C PRO A 602 10.70 6.29 11.64
N LEU A 603 11.21 7.00 12.64
CA LEU A 603 11.22 6.57 14.04
C LEU A 603 10.17 7.32 14.86
N THR A 604 9.70 6.69 15.94
CA THR A 604 8.94 7.30 17.04
C THR A 604 9.75 8.40 17.72
N ASN A 605 9.07 9.36 18.37
CA ASN A 605 9.70 10.54 18.99
C ASN A 605 10.73 10.20 20.09
N ASP A 606 10.72 8.99 20.63
CA ASP A 606 11.69 8.48 21.59
C ASP A 606 12.83 7.66 20.95
N GLY A 607 12.84 7.52 19.61
CA GLY A 607 13.87 6.84 18.83
C GLY A 607 13.91 5.32 19.00
N LYS A 608 12.91 4.72 19.66
CA LYS A 608 12.92 3.29 20.03
C LYS A 608 12.20 2.38 19.04
N TYR A 609 11.23 2.90 18.29
CA TYR A 609 10.36 2.11 17.42
C TYR A 609 10.22 2.74 16.03
N VAL A 610 10.06 1.90 15.00
CA VAL A 610 9.79 2.33 13.63
C VAL A 610 8.32 2.73 13.48
N LEU A 611 8.06 3.94 12.99
CA LEU A 611 6.74 4.52 12.77
C LEU A 611 6.16 4.02 11.45
N LEU A 612 5.22 3.07 11.52
CA LEU A 612 4.45 2.64 10.34
C LEU A 612 3.19 3.50 10.28
N ASN A 613 3.16 4.47 9.34
CA ASN A 613 2.09 5.46 9.12
C ASN A 613 0.71 5.05 9.67
N ASP A 614 0.22 5.82 10.65
CA ASP A 614 -1.20 6.00 10.93
C ASP A 614 -1.52 7.49 10.67
N GLN A 615 -2.15 7.81 9.54
CA GLN A 615 -2.90 9.06 9.43
C GLN A 615 -4.30 8.79 9.99
N PRO A 616 -4.79 9.60 10.96
CA PRO A 616 -6.18 9.54 11.38
C PRO A 616 -7.06 10.20 10.31
N ASP A 617 -8.20 9.58 10.02
CA ASP A 617 -9.29 10.15 9.21
C ASP A 617 -9.84 11.41 9.90
N ASP A 618 -9.33 12.58 9.55
CA ASP A 618 -9.94 13.87 9.90
C ASP A 618 -11.03 14.23 8.86
N SER A 619 -12.17 13.55 8.98
CA SER A 619 -13.44 14.09 8.52
C SER A 619 -14.32 14.38 9.74
N ASP A 620 -14.17 15.57 10.32
CA ASP A 620 -15.31 16.32 10.84
C ASP A 620 -14.96 17.78 11.10
N GLY A 621 -15.67 18.66 10.42
CA GLY A 621 -15.60 20.10 10.64
C GLY A 621 -16.41 20.52 11.86
N SER A 622 -15.80 21.27 12.77
CA SER A 622 -16.37 22.55 13.25
C SER A 622 -15.38 23.34 14.11
N SER A 623 -15.52 24.65 14.01
CA SER A 623 -14.76 25.73 14.64
C SER A 623 -14.90 25.83 16.17
N SER A 624 -13.81 26.11 16.88
CA SER A 624 -13.69 27.29 17.77
C SER A 624 -12.32 27.43 18.45
N GLU A 625 -11.74 28.61 18.25
CA GLU A 625 -11.00 29.46 19.21
C GLU A 625 -10.19 28.87 20.39
N ASN A 626 -8.88 29.14 20.33
CA ASN A 626 -8.11 29.92 21.30
C ASN A 626 -7.89 29.35 22.73
N ARG A 627 -6.69 28.78 22.96
CA ARG A 627 -5.86 28.78 24.19
C ARG A 627 -4.65 27.88 23.87
N GLY A 628 -3.39 28.24 24.04
CA GLY A 628 -2.74 29.04 25.06
C GLY A 628 -1.49 28.24 25.43
N ALA A 629 -0.31 28.80 25.16
CA ALA A 629 0.99 28.19 25.47
C ALA A 629 1.22 28.08 26.98
N GLU A 630 1.79 26.96 27.42
CA GLU A 630 2.51 26.72 28.70
C GLU A 630 3.22 25.35 28.51
N SER A 631 4.54 25.27 28.29
CA SER A 631 5.67 25.39 29.23
C SER A 631 5.68 24.34 30.36
N GLU A 632 6.68 23.46 30.27
CA GLU A 632 7.40 22.72 31.32
C GLU A 632 6.66 21.74 32.25
N ALA A 633 6.99 20.44 32.07
CA ALA A 633 7.59 19.58 33.09
C ALA A 633 8.29 18.39 32.44
#